data_AF-A0A955KSB0-F1
#
_entry.id   AF-A0A955KSB0-F1
#
_cell.length_a   1.000
_cell.length_b   1.000
_cell.length_c   1.000
_cell.angle_alpha   90.00
_cell.angle_beta   90.00
_cell.angle_gamma   90.00
#
_symmetry.space_group_name_H-M   'P 1'
#
loop_
_entity.id
_entity.type
_entity.pdbx_description
1 polymer ?
#
loop_
_entity_poly.entity_id
_entity_poly.type
_entity_poly.pdbx_seq_one_letter_code
_entity_poly.pdbx_strand_id
1 'polypeptide(L)'
;MSALTTTKELRNMTPEDLAKEIRAQEGEVVKLRLGVKLGKEKDSAKYVRQKKQLARMKTVYSETVQTGQKEQKKNTSVPSNTSVSSGPNRKNSSANKK
;
A
#
# COMPACT_ATOMS: atom_id res chain seq x y z
N MET A 1 -22.75 -10.77 -0.84
CA MET A 1 -22.73 -9.29 -0.86
C MET A 1 -21.95 -8.83 0.36
N SER A 2 -20.62 -8.78 0.29
CA SER A 2 -19.82 -8.04 1.27
C SER A 2 -19.48 -6.71 0.61
N ALA A 3 -20.04 -5.62 1.16
CA ALA A 3 -19.69 -4.28 0.71
C ALA A 3 -18.17 -4.10 0.92
N LEU A 4 -17.46 -3.66 -0.12
CA LEU A 4 -16.04 -3.35 0.01
C LEU A 4 -15.91 -2.16 0.96
N THR A 5 -15.12 -2.31 2.03
CA THR A 5 -14.85 -1.23 2.97
C THR A 5 -14.24 -0.04 2.23
N THR A 6 -14.82 1.14 2.44
CA THR A 6 -14.36 2.35 1.78
C THR A 6 -13.04 2.81 2.41
N THR A 7 -12.24 3.59 1.66
CA THR A 7 -10.98 4.14 2.18
C THR A 7 -11.19 5.00 3.43
N LYS A 8 -12.35 5.66 3.56
CA LYS A 8 -12.68 6.46 4.75
C LYS A 8 -12.90 5.57 5.96
N GLU A 9 -13.65 4.48 5.82
CA GLU A 9 -13.87 3.50 6.89
C GLU A 9 -12.55 2.87 7.33
N LEU A 10 -11.68 2.48 6.38
CA LEU A 10 -10.36 1.92 6.67
C LEU A 10 -9.45 2.86 7.46
N ARG A 11 -9.56 4.18 7.26
CA ARG A 11 -8.78 5.20 8.00
C ARG A 11 -9.26 5.43 9.43
N ASN A 12 -10.53 5.11 9.70
CA ASN A 12 -11.11 5.24 11.03
C ASN A 12 -10.85 4.01 11.91
N MET A 13 -10.33 2.92 11.32
CA MET A 13 -9.97 1.72 12.07
C MET A 13 -8.66 1.89 12.85
N THR A 14 -8.53 1.16 13.95
CA THR A 14 -7.25 1.04 14.65
C THR A 14 -6.25 0.28 13.76
N PRO A 15 -4.93 0.56 13.86
CA PRO A 15 -3.93 -0.16 13.08
C PRO A 15 -3.92 -1.66 13.40
N GLU A 16 -4.26 -2.07 14.62
CA GLU A 16 -4.33 -3.47 15.02
C GLU A 16 -5.48 -4.20 14.33
N ASP A 17 -6.67 -3.59 14.31
CA ASP A 17 -7.83 -4.19 13.66
C ASP A 17 -7.67 -4.20 12.14
N LEU A 18 -7.09 -3.13 11.57
CA LEU A 18 -6.73 -3.10 10.16
C LEU A 18 -5.73 -4.20 9.79
N ALA A 19 -4.75 -4.51 10.66
CA ALA A 19 -3.82 -5.62 10.44
C ALA A 19 -4.51 -6.99 10.47
N LYS A 20 -5.47 -7.20 11.38
CA LYS A 20 -6.27 -8.43 11.44
C LYS A 20 -7.10 -8.60 10.17
N GLU A 21 -7.77 -7.54 9.71
CA GLU A 21 -8.56 -7.58 8.49
C GLU A 21 -7.70 -7.81 7.24
N ILE A 22 -6.51 -7.21 7.16
CA ILE A 22 -5.56 -7.46 6.06
C ILE A 22 -5.26 -8.96 5.96
N ARG A 23 -4.97 -9.64 7.07
CA ARG A 23 -4.68 -11.08 7.08
C ARG A 23 -5.88 -11.92 6.62
N ALA A 24 -7.08 -11.58 7.07
CA ALA A 24 -8.30 -12.25 6.62
C ALA A 24 -8.50 -12.08 5.10
N GLN A 25 -8.36 -10.85 4.61
CA GLN A 25 -8.48 -10.50 3.20
C GLN A 25 -7.41 -11.18 2.34
N GLU A 26 -6.18 -11.34 2.84
CA GLU A 26 -5.12 -12.11 2.17
C GLU A 26 -5.53 -13.57 1.96
N GLY A 27 -6.08 -14.21 2.99
CA GLY A 27 -6.60 -15.57 2.90
C GLY A 27 -7.66 -15.73 1.82
N GLU A 28 -8.62 -14.79 1.76
CA GLU A 28 -9.66 -14.78 0.74
C GLU A 28 -9.10 -14.60 -0.67
N VAL A 29 -8.16 -13.66 -0.85
CA VAL A 29 -7.53 -13.39 -2.15
C VAL A 29 -6.73 -14.60 -2.63
N VAL A 30 -6.03 -15.31 -1.74
CA VAL A 30 -5.30 -16.54 -2.07
C VAL A 30 -6.28 -17.65 -2.47
N LYS A 31 -7.36 -17.84 -1.71
CA LYS A 31 -8.40 -18.83 -2.02
C LYS A 31 -9.04 -18.56 -3.39
N LEU A 32 -9.38 -17.31 -3.68
CA LEU A 32 -9.91 -16.88 -4.97
C LEU A 32 -8.89 -17.07 -6.10
N ARG A 33 -7.63 -16.72 -5.88
CA ARG A 33 -6.55 -16.95 -6.86
C ARG A 33 -6.42 -18.43 -7.21
N LEU A 34 -6.46 -19.31 -6.22
CA LEU A 34 -6.43 -20.76 -6.45
C LEU A 34 -7.69 -21.23 -7.18
N GLY A 35 -8.88 -20.77 -6.78
CA GLY A 35 -10.14 -21.07 -7.45
C GLY A 35 -10.13 -20.68 -8.93
N VAL A 36 -9.64 -19.48 -9.25
CA VAL A 36 -9.50 -18.98 -10.63
C VAL A 36 -8.48 -19.82 -11.41
N LYS A 37 -7.32 -20.10 -10.82
CA LYS A 37 -6.27 -20.91 -11.47
C LYS A 37 -6.72 -22.35 -11.76
N LEU A 38 -7.52 -22.94 -10.88
CA LEU A 38 -8.06 -24.28 -11.02
C LEU A 38 -9.34 -24.32 -11.88
N GLY A 39 -9.78 -23.18 -12.43
CA GLY A 39 -11.03 -23.07 -13.21
C GLY A 39 -12.30 -23.33 -12.41
N LYS A 40 -12.21 -23.38 -11.07
CA LYS A 40 -13.34 -23.63 -10.14
C LYS A 40 -14.13 -22.34 -9.86
N GLU A 41 -13.47 -21.20 -9.86
CA GLU A 41 -14.09 -19.89 -9.67
C GLU A 41 -14.31 -19.21 -11.02
N LYS A 42 -15.58 -19.01 -11.40
CA LYS A 42 -15.96 -18.37 -12.68
C LYS A 42 -15.83 -16.85 -12.63
N ASP A 43 -15.90 -16.25 -11.44
CA ASP A 43 -15.84 -14.82 -11.24
C ASP A 43 -14.39 -14.34 -11.00
N SER A 44 -13.64 -14.25 -12.09
CA SER A 44 -12.29 -13.67 -12.08
C SER A 44 -12.28 -12.18 -11.72
N ALA A 45 -13.37 -11.47 -12.01
CA ALA A 45 -13.52 -10.06 -11.67
C ALA A 45 -13.58 -9.84 -10.14
N LYS A 46 -14.22 -10.74 -9.41
CA LYS A 46 -14.22 -10.76 -7.94
C LYS A 46 -12.81 -10.86 -7.37
N TYR A 47 -11.96 -11.74 -7.90
CA TYR A 47 -10.55 -11.80 -7.49
C TYR A 47 -9.83 -10.46 -7.69
N VAL A 48 -10.02 -9.82 -8.85
CA VAL A 48 -9.39 -8.51 -9.16
C VAL A 48 -9.88 -7.44 -8.18
N ARG A 49 -11.18 -7.39 -7.87
CA ARG A 49 -11.76 -6.44 -6.92
C ARG A 49 -11.19 -6.65 -5.51
N GLN A 50 -11.15 -7.89 -5.03
CA GLN A 50 -10.63 -8.20 -3.69
C GLN A 50 -9.12 -7.94 -3.59
N LYS A 51 -8.36 -8.17 -4.66
CA LYS A 51 -6.95 -7.82 -4.73
C LYS A 51 -6.72 -6.30 -4.66
N LYS A 52 -7.54 -5.51 -5.36
CA LYS A 52 -7.49 -4.04 -5.27
C LYS A 52 -7.84 -3.55 -3.86
N GLN A 53 -8.82 -4.17 -3.22
CA GLN A 53 -9.19 -3.85 -1.86
C GLN A 53 -8.04 -4.12 -0.88
N LEU A 54 -7.42 -5.29 -0.98
CA LEU A 54 -6.24 -5.63 -0.17
C LEU A 54 -5.12 -4.60 -0.33
N ALA A 55 -4.85 -4.14 -1.56
CA ALA A 55 -3.85 -3.11 -1.81
C ALA A 55 -4.19 -1.80 -1.08
N ARG A 56 -5.46 -1.37 -1.12
CA ARG A 56 -5.91 -0.16 -0.39
C ARG A 56 -5.72 -0.30 1.12
N MET A 57 -6.08 -1.45 1.70
CA MET A 57 -5.90 -1.71 3.13
C MET A 57 -4.43 -1.64 3.54
N LYS A 58 -3.52 -2.23 2.75
CA LYS A 58 -2.08 -2.16 2.99
C LYS A 58 -1.52 -0.74 2.88
N THR A 59 -2.01 0.05 1.93
CA THR A 59 -1.64 1.47 1.81
C THR A 59 -2.07 2.23 3.06
N VAL A 60 -3.33 2.11 3.48
CA VAL A 60 -3.84 2.80 4.68
C VAL A 60 -3.08 2.36 5.93
N TYR A 61 -2.79 1.07 6.09
CA TYR A 61 -1.98 0.57 7.22
C TYR A 61 -0.57 1.18 7.21
N SER A 62 0.06 1.30 6.04
CA SER A 62 1.37 1.95 5.92
C SER A 62 1.29 3.44 6.25
N GLU A 63 0.22 4.13 5.84
CA GLU A 63 -0.04 5.53 6.19
C GLU A 63 -0.20 5.71 7.70
N THR A 64 -1.03 4.89 8.36
CA THR A 64 -1.33 5.01 9.79
C THR A 64 -0.11 4.72 10.67
N VAL A 65 0.69 3.71 10.32
CA VAL A 65 1.95 3.41 11.00
C VAL A 65 2.96 4.55 10.83
N GLN A 66 3.05 5.15 9.63
CA GLN A 66 3.95 6.29 9.39
C GLN A 66 3.49 7.58 10.09
N THR A 67 2.19 7.87 10.15
CA THR A 67 1.68 9.06 10.84
C THR A 67 1.86 8.94 12.35
N GLY A 68 1.64 7.76 12.94
CA GLY A 68 1.95 7.51 14.36
C GLY A 68 3.42 7.72 14.72
N GLN A 69 4.34 7.43 13.79
CA GLN A 69 5.77 7.71 13.98
C GLN A 69 6.15 9.18 13.77
N LYS A 70 5.40 9.95 12.97
CA LYS A 70 5.67 11.38 12.73
C LYS A 70 5.24 12.26 13.91
N GLU A 71 4.21 11.89 14.65
CA GLU A 71 3.81 12.62 15.86
C GLU A 71 4.81 12.43 17.01
N GLN A 72 5.48 11.28 17.09
CA GLN A 72 6.54 11.05 18.08
C GLN A 72 7.87 11.75 17.75
N LYS A 73 8.13 12.08 16.47
CA LYS A 73 9.35 12.80 16.06
C LYS A 73 9.26 14.33 16.13
N LYS A 74 8.10 14.91 16.47
CA LYS A 74 7.96 16.37 16.59
C LYS A 74 8.40 16.95 17.94
N ASN A 75 8.76 16.12 18.93
CA ASN A 75 9.17 16.59 20.26
C ASN A 75 10.69 16.53 20.55
N THR A 76 11.54 16.30 19.55
CA THR A 76 13.00 16.42 19.70
C THR A 76 13.55 17.37 18.65
N SER A 77 13.44 18.66 18.95
CA SER A 77 14.11 19.74 18.25
C SER A 77 15.62 19.69 18.50
N VAL A 78 16.40 19.41 17.47
CA VAL A 78 17.72 20.07 17.29
C VAL A 78 17.85 20.41 15.81
N PRO A 79 17.94 21.69 15.41
CA PRO A 79 18.16 22.04 14.01
C PRO A 79 19.65 21.89 13.69
N SER A 80 20.03 20.85 12.94
CA SER A 80 21.33 20.83 12.28
C SER A 80 21.24 21.58 10.95
N ASN A 81 21.65 22.86 10.98
CA ASN A 81 22.03 23.57 9.78
C ASN A 81 23.23 22.85 9.16
N THR A 82 23.08 22.26 7.97
CA THR A 82 24.22 22.11 7.07
C THR A 82 23.75 22.41 5.66
N SER A 83 24.18 23.58 5.23
CA SER A 83 23.99 24.17 3.92
C SER A 83 24.91 23.52 2.88
N VAL A 84 24.50 23.68 1.62
CA VAL A 84 25.25 23.63 0.34
C VAL A 84 25.77 22.29 -0.20
N SER A 85 25.23 21.84 -1.34
CA SER A 85 25.86 21.99 -2.67
C SER A 85 24.97 21.30 -3.72
N SER A 86 24.34 22.07 -4.60
CA SER A 86 24.78 22.29 -6.00
C SER A 86 24.64 21.05 -6.89
N GLY A 87 23.56 21.00 -7.69
CA GLY A 87 23.49 20.13 -8.88
C GLY A 87 24.58 20.50 -9.91
N PRO A 88 24.79 19.70 -10.97
CA PRO A 88 23.94 19.83 -12.17
C PRO A 88 23.66 18.48 -12.91
N ASN A 89 22.48 18.27 -13.49
CA ASN A 89 22.08 18.54 -14.89
C ASN A 89 22.69 17.60 -15.98
N ARG A 90 21.80 16.87 -16.68
CA ARG A 90 21.83 16.38 -18.08
C ARG A 90 23.03 15.58 -18.61
N LYS A 91 22.73 14.39 -19.17
CA LYS A 91 22.91 14.12 -20.63
C LYS A 91 22.24 12.81 -21.09
N ASN A 92 21.29 12.96 -22.02
CA ASN A 92 20.93 11.92 -23.00
C ASN A 92 22.19 11.45 -23.73
N SER A 93 22.30 10.14 -23.95
CA SER A 93 23.22 9.58 -24.95
C SER A 93 22.49 8.50 -25.75
N SER A 94 22.03 8.89 -26.94
CA SER A 94 21.74 7.96 -28.03
C SER A 94 23.06 7.33 -28.48
N ALA A 95 23.13 6.00 -28.50
CA ALA A 95 24.25 5.29 -29.11
C ALA A 95 23.74 4.40 -30.24
N ASN A 96 23.98 4.89 -31.45
CA ASN A 96 23.85 4.18 -32.72
C ASN A 96 25.03 3.19 -32.87
N LYS A 97 24.74 1.94 -33.27
CA LYS A 97 25.70 0.93 -33.78
C LYS A 97 24.83 -0.24 -34.29
N LYS A 98 25.02 -0.82 -35.46
CA LYS A 98 25.98 -0.65 -36.55
C LYS A 98 25.35 -1.29 -37.79
#